data_AF-A0A6A6T7G4-F1
#
_entry.id   AF-A0A6A6T7G4-F1
#
_cell.length_a   1.000
_cell.length_b   1.000
_cell.length_c   1.000
_cell.angle_alpha   90.00
_cell.angle_beta   90.00
_cell.angle_gamma   90.00
#
_symmetry.space_group_name_H-M   'P 1'
#
loop_
_entity.id
_entity.type
_entity.pdbx_description
1 polymer ?
#
loop_
_entity_poly.entity_id
_entity_poly.type
_entity_poly.pdbx_seq_one_letter_code
_entity_poly.pdbx_strand_id
1 'polypeptide(L)'
;NPLPPFNFARNRYRAQTQWPPVLRNLPHRQQFRFERKFKRRLRMKAVDEVWNRWVGVGMWSIIGFIVVYSVFFHDFRKDKNNPRPEEEVFETPRRWM
;
A
#
# COMPACT_ATOMS: atom_id res chain seq x y z
N ASN A 1 -32.15 10.99 8.88
CA ASN A 1 -32.50 10.09 9.99
C ASN A 1 -31.51 8.93 10.05
N PRO A 2 -30.50 8.97 10.93
CA PRO A 2 -29.67 7.79 11.17
C PRO A 2 -30.52 6.70 11.83
N LEU A 3 -30.43 5.48 11.32
CA LEU A 3 -31.10 4.33 11.92
C LEU A 3 -30.51 4.08 13.33
N PRO A 4 -31.32 3.62 14.30
CA PRO A 4 -30.81 3.23 15.61
C PRO A 4 -29.79 2.08 15.47
N PRO A 5 -28.77 1.99 16.35
CA PRO A 5 -27.76 0.95 16.28
C PRO A 5 -28.40 -0.44 16.40
N PHE A 6 -27.90 -1.40 15.61
CA PHE A 6 -28.44 -2.75 15.55
C PHE A 6 -28.29 -3.46 16.91
N ASN A 7 -29.41 -3.87 17.51
CA ASN A 7 -29.41 -4.58 18.78
C ASN A 7 -29.29 -6.10 18.55
N PHE A 8 -28.09 -6.63 18.76
CA PHE A 8 -27.80 -8.07 18.61
C PHE A 8 -28.64 -8.98 19.51
N ALA A 9 -29.08 -8.53 20.69
CA ALA A 9 -29.87 -9.33 21.63
C ALA A 9 -31.30 -9.59 21.12
N ARG A 10 -31.81 -8.70 20.26
CA ARG A 10 -33.17 -8.74 19.67
C ARG A 10 -33.23 -9.48 18.33
N ASN A 11 -32.10 -10.04 17.87
CA ASN A 11 -32.05 -10.77 16.59
C ASN A 11 -32.82 -12.09 16.70
N ARG A 12 -33.79 -12.32 15.79
CA ARG A 12 -34.58 -13.55 15.67
C ARG A 12 -33.70 -14.77 15.36
N TYR A 13 -32.63 -14.58 14.60
CA TYR A 13 -31.70 -15.62 14.20
C TYR A 13 -30.37 -15.43 14.94
N ARG A 14 -30.28 -16.01 16.14
CA ARG A 14 -29.07 -15.93 16.96
C ARG A 14 -27.99 -16.85 16.39
N ALA A 15 -26.75 -16.38 16.38
CA ALA A 15 -25.62 -17.23 16.06
C ALA A 15 -25.51 -18.34 17.12
N GLN A 16 -25.42 -19.60 16.68
CA GLN A 16 -25.26 -20.75 17.58
C GLN A 16 -23.89 -20.75 18.28
N THR A 17 -22.91 -20.09 17.69
CA THR A 17 -21.56 -19.92 18.25
C THR A 17 -21.24 -18.44 18.34
N GLN A 18 -20.99 -17.95 19.55
CA GLN A 18 -20.59 -16.57 19.78
C GLN A 18 -19.12 -16.38 19.35
N TRP A 19 -18.91 -15.47 18.41
CA TRP A 19 -17.58 -15.03 18.01
C TRP A 19 -17.27 -13.69 18.69
N PRO A 20 -16.02 -13.40 19.10
CA PRO A 20 -14.86 -14.30 19.13
C PRO A 20 -14.94 -15.30 20.29
N PRO A 21 -14.45 -16.53 20.10
CA PRO A 21 -14.31 -17.47 21.20
C PRO A 21 -13.27 -16.95 22.21
N VAL A 22 -13.52 -17.13 23.50
CA VAL A 22 -12.55 -16.82 24.56
C VAL A 22 -11.42 -17.85 24.51
N LEU A 23 -10.32 -17.54 23.82
CA LEU A 23 -9.22 -18.48 23.52
C LEU A 23 -8.70 -19.22 24.76
N ARG A 24 -8.65 -18.55 25.92
CA ARG A 24 -8.18 -19.13 27.19
C ARG A 24 -9.00 -20.33 27.69
N ASN A 25 -10.29 -20.37 27.38
CA ASN A 25 -11.20 -21.40 27.88
C ASN A 25 -11.28 -22.63 26.94
N LEU A 26 -10.56 -22.59 25.81
CA LEU A 26 -10.58 -23.68 24.83
C LEU A 26 -9.56 -24.77 25.19
N PRO A 27 -9.80 -26.04 24.80
CA PRO A 27 -8.80 -27.09 24.92
C PRO A 27 -7.57 -26.77 24.06
N HIS A 28 -6.37 -27.14 24.55
CA HIS A 28 -5.09 -26.81 23.91
C HIS A 28 -5.02 -27.21 22.43
N ARG A 29 -5.57 -28.38 22.08
CA ARG A 29 -5.66 -28.85 20.68
C ARG A 29 -6.41 -27.86 19.77
N GLN A 30 -7.46 -27.22 20.28
CA GLN A 30 -8.28 -26.27 19.54
C GLN A 30 -7.61 -24.89 19.49
N GLN A 31 -6.99 -24.45 20.58
CA GLN A 31 -6.14 -23.25 20.61
C GLN A 31 -5.05 -23.33 19.53
N PHE A 32 -4.31 -24.45 19.47
CA PHE A 32 -3.27 -24.66 18.46
C PHE A 32 -3.79 -24.58 17.02
N ARG A 33 -4.99 -25.09 16.74
CA ARG A 33 -5.64 -24.97 15.42
C ARG A 33 -5.92 -23.52 15.06
N PHE A 34 -6.42 -22.73 16.02
CA PHE A 34 -6.68 -21.31 15.81
C PHE A 34 -5.39 -20.52 15.60
N GLU A 35 -4.35 -20.77 16.40
CA GLU A 35 -3.04 -20.16 16.21
C GLU A 35 -2.45 -20.48 14.84
N ARG A 36 -2.48 -21.74 14.42
CA ARG A 36 -1.99 -22.15 13.10
C ARG A 36 -2.76 -21.46 11.97
N LYS A 37 -4.09 -21.37 12.08
CA LYS A 37 -4.94 -20.67 11.11
C LYS A 37 -4.63 -19.17 11.09
N PHE A 38 -4.44 -18.55 12.26
CA PHE A 38 -4.10 -17.13 12.40
C PHE A 38 -2.74 -16.83 11.76
N LYS A 39 -1.71 -17.60 12.10
CA LYS A 39 -0.36 -17.47 11.52
C LYS A 39 -0.36 -17.63 9.99
N ARG A 40 -1.12 -18.60 9.45
CA ARG A 40 -1.29 -18.75 7.99
C ARG A 40 -1.92 -17.52 7.36
N ARG A 41 -2.99 -16.98 7.96
CA ARG A 41 -3.67 -15.78 7.44
C ARG A 41 -2.80 -14.53 7.54
N LEU A 42 -2.06 -14.37 8.64
CA LEU A 42 -1.07 -13.30 8.79
C LEU A 42 -0.01 -13.38 7.70
N ARG A 43 0.53 -14.57 7.44
CA ARG A 43 1.52 -14.76 6.37
C ARG A 43 0.94 -14.41 5.00
N MET A 44 -0.29 -14.84 4.70
CA MET A 44 -0.92 -14.49 3.41
C MET A 44 -1.13 -12.98 3.27
N LYS A 45 -1.65 -12.30 4.30
CA LYS A 45 -1.81 -10.84 4.30
C LYS A 45 -0.47 -10.08 4.20
N ALA A 46 0.58 -10.61 4.81
CA ALA A 46 1.90 -10.02 4.74
C ALA A 46 2.56 -10.16 3.35
N VAL A 47 2.17 -11.17 2.57
CA VAL A 47 2.68 -11.38 1.20
C VAL A 47 2.03 -10.40 0.22
N ASP A 48 0.75 -10.06 0.40
CA ASP A 48 0.04 -9.10 -0.47
C ASP A 48 0.71 -7.70 -0.47
N GLU A 49 1.31 -7.31 0.66
CA GLU A 49 2.02 -6.03 0.80
C GLU A 49 3.31 -5.94 -0.03
N VAL A 50 3.90 -7.09 -0.38
CA VAL A 50 5.20 -7.14 -1.05
C VAL A 50 5.11 -6.56 -2.46
N TRP A 51 4.04 -6.86 -3.21
CA TRP A 51 3.86 -6.34 -4.56
C TRP A 51 3.75 -4.82 -4.58
N ASN A 52 2.86 -4.26 -3.75
CA ASN A 52 2.67 -2.81 -3.66
C ASN A 52 3.96 -2.09 -3.24
N ARG A 53 4.72 -2.68 -2.31
CA ARG A 53 6.03 -2.15 -1.90
C ARG A 53 7.02 -2.11 -3.06
N TRP A 54 7.16 -3.20 -3.83
CA TRP A 54 8.08 -3.23 -4.97
C TRP A 54 7.67 -2.29 -6.09
N VAL A 55 6.38 -2.19 -6.39
CA VAL A 55 5.85 -1.22 -7.36
C VAL A 55 6.15 0.20 -6.91
N GLY A 56 5.92 0.52 -5.62
CA GLY A 56 6.26 1.82 -5.06
C GLY A 56 7.75 2.15 -5.22
N VAL A 57 8.64 1.23 -4.86
CA VAL A 57 10.10 1.41 -5.05
C VAL A 57 10.46 1.59 -6.52
N GLY A 58 9.87 0.78 -7.41
CA GLY A 58 10.09 0.87 -8.86
C GLY A 58 9.64 2.21 -9.44
N MET A 59 8.47 2.70 -9.05
CA MET A 59 7.96 4.02 -9.47
C MET A 59 8.88 5.14 -9.00
N TRP A 60 9.29 5.15 -7.72
CA TRP A 60 10.23 6.15 -7.21
C TRP A 60 11.60 6.07 -7.88
N SER A 61 12.08 4.86 -8.21
CA SER A 61 13.32 4.67 -8.96
C SER A 61 13.22 5.22 -10.38
N ILE A 62 12.10 5.00 -11.08
CA ILE A 62 11.88 5.52 -12.44
C ILE A 62 11.77 7.04 -12.40
N ILE A 63 11.00 7.60 -11.47
CA ILE A 63 10.88 9.05 -11.29
C ILE A 63 12.26 9.65 -11.01
N GLY A 64 13.02 9.08 -10.08
CA GLY A 64 14.38 9.53 -9.77
C GLY A 64 15.32 9.45 -10.97
N PHE A 65 15.27 8.36 -11.73
CA PHE A 65 16.06 8.21 -12.95
C PHE A 65 15.72 9.27 -14.00
N ILE A 66 14.42 9.51 -14.26
CA ILE A 66 13.97 10.52 -15.21
C ILE A 66 14.42 11.92 -14.76
N VAL A 67 14.33 12.24 -13.46
CA VAL A 67 14.77 13.53 -12.92
C VAL A 67 16.28 13.73 -13.07
N VAL A 68 17.09 12.72 -12.76
CA VAL A 68 18.55 12.80 -12.95
C VAL A 68 18.88 12.95 -14.43
N TYR A 69 18.26 12.14 -15.29
CA TYR A 69 18.46 12.22 -16.73
C TYR A 69 18.06 13.59 -17.29
N SER A 70 16.92 14.13 -16.86
CA SER A 70 16.44 15.43 -17.34
C SER A 70 17.35 16.58 -16.95
N VAL A 71 17.85 16.58 -15.71
CA VAL A 71 18.74 17.64 -15.23
C VAL A 71 20.11 17.58 -15.93
N PHE A 72 20.70 16.39 -16.09
CA PHE A 72 22.09 16.27 -16.55
C PHE A 72 22.25 16.08 -18.06
N PHE A 73 21.36 15.33 -18.71
CA PHE A 73 21.59 14.83 -20.07
C PHE A 73 20.55 15.29 -21.09
N HIS A 74 19.32 15.59 -20.67
CA HIS A 74 18.28 16.02 -21.60
C HIS A 74 18.46 17.49 -22.01
N ASP A 75 18.47 17.71 -23.33
CA ASP A 75 18.51 19.04 -23.94
C ASP A 75 17.09 19.47 -24.31
N PHE A 76 16.50 20.32 -23.48
CA PHE A 76 15.12 20.80 -23.65
C PHE A 76 14.97 21.84 -24.78
N ARG A 77 16.06 22.44 -25.28
CA ARG A 77 15.99 23.38 -26.42
C ARG A 77 15.64 22.67 -27.72
N LYS A 78 16.06 21.41 -27.85
CA LYS A 78 15.83 20.58 -29.04
C LYS A 78 14.54 19.77 -28.96
N ASP A 79 13.77 19.90 -27.88
CA ASP A 79 12.51 19.20 -27.73
C ASP A 79 11.41 19.91 -28.54
N LYS A 80 10.74 19.16 -29.42
CA LYS A 80 9.63 19.64 -30.24
C LYS A 80 8.45 20.13 -29.40
N ASN A 81 8.29 19.60 -28.18
CA ASN A 81 7.18 19.92 -27.30
C ASN A 81 7.49 21.05 -26.31
N ASN A 82 8.67 21.67 -26.40
CA ASN A 82 9.02 22.78 -25.53
C ASN A 82 8.26 24.07 -25.97
N PRO A 83 7.45 24.69 -25.10
CA PRO A 83 6.78 25.95 -25.42
C PRO A 83 7.74 27.14 -25.54
N ARG A 84 8.97 27.02 -25.01
CA ARG A 84 10.02 28.06 -25.05
C ARG A 84 11.36 27.46 -25.46
N PRO A 85 11.59 27.25 -26.76
CA PRO A 85 12.76 26.51 -27.27
C PRO A 85 14.10 27.21 -27.00
N GLU A 86 14.12 28.51 -26.75
CA GLU A 86 15.31 29.29 -26.43
C GLU A 86 15.83 29.12 -25.00
N GLU A 87 14.98 28.73 -24.04
CA GLU A 87 15.31 28.61 -22.62
C GLU A 87 15.52 27.14 -22.22
N GLU A 88 16.64 26.78 -21.55
CA GLU A 88 16.73 25.48 -20.86
C GLU A 88 16.16 25.57 -19.45
N VAL A 89 15.23 24.69 -19.13
CA VAL A 89 14.57 24.59 -17.81
C VAL A 89 15.52 24.34 -16.64
N PHE A 90 16.67 23.67 -16.88
CA PHE A 90 17.64 23.31 -15.84
C PHE A 90 19.03 23.94 -16.03
N GLU A 91 19.10 25.08 -16.71
CA GLU A 91 20.36 25.84 -16.89
C GLU A 91 20.97 26.26 -15.54
N THR A 92 20.15 26.78 -14.62
CA THR A 92 20.63 27.34 -13.34
C THR A 92 21.24 26.29 -12.43
N PRO A 93 20.59 25.14 -12.15
CA PRO A 93 21.19 24.08 -11.35
C PRO A 93 22.44 23.47 -12.01
N ARG A 94 22.45 23.33 -13.35
CA ARG A 94 23.58 22.74 -14.09
C ARG A 94 24.79 23.66 -14.13
N ARG A 95 24.60 24.99 -14.11
CA ARG A 95 25.68 25.99 -14.10
C ARG A 95 26.37 26.13 -12.74
N TRP A 96 25.69 25.75 -11.66
CA TRP A 96 26.20 25.86 -10.29
C TRP A 96 27.02 24.63 -9.85
N MET A 97 26.95 23.55 -10.64
CA MET A 97 27.78 22.34 -10.51
C MET A 97 28.98 22.43 -11.43
#